data_AF-A0A7C6YZ71-F1
#
_entry.id   AF-A0A7C6YZ71-F1
#
_cell.length_a   1.000
_cell.length_b   1.000
_cell.length_c   1.000
_cell.angle_alpha   90.00
_cell.angle_beta   90.00
_cell.angle_gamma   90.00
#
_symmetry.space_group_name_H-M   'P 1'
#
loop_
_entity.id
_entity.type
_entity.pdbx_description
1 polymer ?
#
loop_
_entity_poly.entity_id
_entity_poly.type
_entity_poly.pdbx_seq_one_letter_code
_entity_poly.pdbx_strand_id
1 'polypeptide(L)'
;MENTGYKSRVDEYGEIRLPLIIRKKCNIKTNDYIEIFTDENKIMLKKCIQKCIFCDSIDGLEIFKGKCICSLCRSKLKNNTDL
;
A
#
# COMPACT_ATOMS: atom_id res chain seq x y z
N MET A 1 3.65 -17.03 -11.64
CA MET A 1 4.29 -15.70 -11.67
C MET A 1 4.36 -15.25 -13.11
N GLU A 2 3.65 -14.19 -13.48
CA GLU A 2 3.86 -13.57 -14.80
C GLU A 2 5.22 -12.87 -14.79
N ASN A 3 6.19 -13.41 -15.52
CA ASN A 3 7.54 -12.88 -15.60
C ASN A 3 7.55 -11.69 -16.55
N THR A 4 7.21 -10.49 -16.04
CA THR A 4 7.45 -9.24 -16.77
C THR A 4 8.95 -8.96 -16.66
N GLY A 5 9.74 -9.59 -17.54
CA GLY A 5 11.21 -9.54 -17.57
C GLY A 5 11.74 -8.17 -17.95
N TYR A 6 11.48 -7.15 -17.14
CA TYR A 6 12.02 -5.81 -17.30
C TYR A 6 13.32 -5.68 -16.53
N LYS A 7 14.37 -5.20 -17.20
CA LYS A 7 15.66 -4.89 -16.60
C LYS A 7 15.82 -3.37 -16.57
N SER A 8 15.99 -2.81 -15.38
CA SER A 8 16.37 -1.40 -15.18
C SER A 8 17.82 -1.34 -14.71
N ARG A 9 18.57 -0.33 -15.14
CA ARG A 9 19.85 -0.02 -14.52
C ARG A 9 19.59 0.79 -13.26
N VAL A 10 20.30 0.45 -12.18
CA VAL A 10 20.35 1.28 -10.97
C VAL A 10 21.18 2.52 -11.29
N ASP A 11 20.69 3.70 -10.90
CA ASP A 11 21.44 4.94 -11.12
C ASP A 11 22.53 5.15 -10.06
N GLU A 12 23.25 6.27 -10.14
CA GLU A 12 24.38 6.60 -9.26
C GLU A 12 23.98 6.77 -7.79
N TYR A 13 22.69 6.99 -7.51
CA TYR A 13 22.14 7.18 -6.17
C TYR A 13 21.46 5.91 -5.62
N GLY A 14 21.44 4.82 -6.40
CA GLY A 14 20.77 3.59 -6.02
C GLY A 14 19.28 3.55 -6.37
N GLU A 15 18.75 4.53 -7.10
CA GLU A 15 17.33 4.57 -7.45
C GLU A 15 17.01 3.60 -8.58
N ILE A 16 15.80 3.02 -8.52
CA ILE A 16 15.27 2.15 -9.57
C ILE A 16 13.98 2.78 -10.10
N ARG A 17 13.97 3.08 -11.41
CA ARG A 17 12.76 3.56 -12.07
C ARG A 17 11.79 2.41 -12.32
N LEU A 18 10.60 2.51 -11.75
CA LEU A 18 9.47 1.62 -12.03
C LEU A 18 8.83 1.97 -13.39
N PRO A 19 8.84 1.07 -14.38
CA PRO A 19 8.22 1.30 -15.68
C PRO A 19 6.74 1.61 -15.59
N LEU A 20 6.25 2.39 -16.56
CA LEU A 20 4.84 2.74 -16.66
C LEU A 20 3.92 1.51 -16.69
N ILE A 21 4.34 0.41 -17.32
CA ILE A 21 3.56 -0.83 -17.40
C ILE A 21 3.34 -1.44 -16.02
N ILE A 22 4.40 -1.52 -15.19
CA ILE A 22 4.32 -2.04 -13.83
C ILE A 22 3.46 -1.10 -12.96
N ARG A 23 3.68 0.21 -13.09
CA ARG A 23 2.86 1.22 -12.38
C ARG A 23 1.38 1.07 -12.69
N LYS A 24 1.01 0.87 -13.96
CA LYS A 24 -0.38 0.66 -14.37
C LYS A 24 -0.95 -0.65 -13.82
N LYS A 25 -0.21 -1.77 -13.95
CA LYS A 25 -0.64 -3.09 -13.43
C LYS A 25 -0.87 -3.06 -11.91
N CYS A 26 0.00 -2.39 -11.17
CA CYS A 26 -0.08 -2.29 -9.70
C CYS A 26 -0.87 -1.07 -9.20
N ASN A 27 -1.48 -0.29 -10.10
CA ASN A 27 -2.18 0.96 -9.81
C ASN A 27 -1.37 1.92 -8.92
N ILE A 28 -0.07 2.09 -9.20
CA ILE A 28 0.86 2.96 -8.47
C ILE A 28 0.87 4.35 -9.10
N LYS A 29 0.41 5.34 -8.34
CA LYS A 29 0.37 6.75 -8.71
C LYS A 29 1.58 7.50 -8.13
N THR A 30 1.79 8.72 -8.59
CA THR A 30 2.82 9.59 -8.02
C THR A 30 2.49 9.88 -6.55
N ASN A 31 3.50 9.88 -5.67
CA ASN A 31 3.38 10.02 -4.21
C ASN A 31 2.70 8.85 -3.47
N ASP A 32 2.43 7.72 -4.14
CA ASP A 32 2.04 6.49 -3.43
C ASP A 32 3.21 5.94 -2.62
N TYR A 33 2.92 5.48 -1.40
CA TYR A 33 3.88 4.76 -0.57
C TYR A 33 4.02 3.31 -1.08
N ILE A 34 5.26 2.85 -1.18
CA ILE A 34 5.60 1.47 -1.51
C ILE A 34 6.36 0.87 -0.33
N GLU A 35 5.89 -0.28 0.12
CA GLU A 35 6.55 -1.11 1.11
C GLU A 35 7.56 -2.01 0.39
N ILE A 36 8.79 -2.04 0.89
CA ILE A 36 9.90 -2.81 0.32
C ILE A 36 10.24 -3.94 1.28
N PHE A 37 10.23 -5.16 0.76
CA PHE A 37 10.64 -6.36 1.48
C PHE A 37 11.84 -7.00 0.78
N THR A 38 12.69 -7.66 1.57
CA THR A 38 13.83 -8.42 1.09
C THR A 38 13.66 -9.88 1.48
N ASP A 39 13.84 -10.77 0.51
CA ASP A 39 13.79 -12.23 0.72
C ASP A 39 14.96 -12.87 -0.02
N GLU A 40 15.93 -13.41 0.72
CA GLU A 40 17.21 -13.92 0.22
C GLU A 40 17.90 -12.96 -0.77
N ASN A 41 17.74 -13.21 -2.06
CA ASN A 41 18.32 -12.45 -3.17
C ASN A 41 17.27 -11.70 -4.01
N LYS A 42 16.09 -11.45 -3.44
CA LYS A 42 14.95 -10.83 -4.12
C LYS A 42 14.48 -9.60 -3.35
N ILE A 43 14.07 -8.58 -4.10
CA ILE A 43 13.36 -7.42 -3.59
C ILE A 43 11.90 -7.54 -4.01
N MET A 44 10.99 -7.49 -3.06
CA MET A 44 9.56 -7.48 -3.29
C MET A 44 8.98 -6.10 -2.95
N LEU A 45 8.17 -5.58 -3.86
CA LEU A 45 7.52 -4.28 -3.72
C LEU A 45 6.02 -4.49 -3.54
N LYS A 46 5.44 -3.86 -2.53
CA LYS A 46 4.00 -3.89 -2.26
C LYS A 46 3.47 -2.47 -2.14
N LYS A 47 2.39 -2.16 -2.85
CA LYS A 47 1.71 -0.87 -2.67
C LYS A 47 1.17 -0.78 -1.25
N CYS A 48 1.53 0.27 -0.51
CA CYS A 48 0.90 0.58 0.76
C CYS A 48 -0.53 1.03 0.48
N ILE A 49 -1.49 0.28 1.02
CA ILE A 49 -2.89 0.65 0.97
C ILE A 49 -3.24 1.11 2.37
N GLN A 50 -3.61 2.39 2.53
CA GLN A 50 -4.23 2.82 3.78
C GLN A 50 -5.56 2.08 3.90
N LYS A 51 -5.73 1.39 5.02
CA LYS A 51 -6.88 0.54 5.30
C LYS A 51 -7.36 0.78 6.71
N CYS A 52 -8.64 0.58 6.93
CA CYS A 52 -9.22 0.62 8.26
C CYS A 52 -8.54 -0.42 9.14
N ILE A 53 -8.01 -0.02 10.28
CA ILE A 53 -7.31 -0.91 11.22
C ILE A 53 -8.21 -2.05 11.75
N PHE A 54 -9.53 -1.91 11.65
CA PHE A 54 -10.48 -2.89 12.19
C PHE A 54 -11.03 -3.87 11.15
N CYS A 55 -11.18 -3.46 9.89
CA CYS A 55 -11.90 -4.24 8.88
C CYS A 55 -11.24 -4.26 7.50
N ASP A 56 -10.05 -3.69 7.35
CA ASP A 56 -9.31 -3.60 6.10
C ASP A 56 -10.00 -2.83 4.95
N SER A 57 -11.16 -2.23 5.21
CA SER A 57 -11.86 -1.39 4.22
C SER A 57 -11.00 -0.19 3.82
N ILE A 58 -11.12 0.22 2.56
CA ILE A 58 -10.46 1.41 2.00
C ILE A 58 -11.42 2.59 1.83
N ASP A 59 -12.71 2.38 2.10
CA ASP A 59 -13.76 3.36 1.86
C ASP A 59 -14.00 4.22 3.10
N GLY A 60 -14.13 5.54 2.89
CA GLY A 60 -14.44 6.49 3.96
C GLY A 60 -13.42 6.48 5.09
N LEU A 61 -12.13 6.36 4.76
CA LEU A 61 -11.03 6.37 5.72
C LEU A 61 -10.77 7.76 6.27
N GLU A 62 -10.63 7.81 7.59
CA GLU A 62 -10.17 8.98 8.33
C GLU A 62 -8.98 8.58 9.20
N ILE A 63 -8.04 9.51 9.38
CA ILE A 63 -6.87 9.32 10.24
C ILE A 63 -7.24 9.78 11.65
N PHE A 64 -7.19 8.87 12.61
CA PHE A 64 -7.35 9.16 14.04
C PHE A 64 -6.14 8.66 14.81
N LYS A 65 -5.39 9.58 15.45
CA LYS A 65 -4.15 9.27 16.18
C LYS A 65 -3.15 8.42 15.35
N GLY A 66 -2.99 8.75 14.07
CA GLY A 66 -2.08 8.04 13.16
C GLY A 66 -2.59 6.68 12.65
N LYS A 67 -3.81 6.28 13.00
CA LYS A 67 -4.45 5.05 12.51
C LYS A 67 -5.58 5.39 11.55
N CYS A 68 -5.70 4.66 10.46
CA CYS A 68 -6.81 4.80 9.52
C CYS A 68 -8.02 4.02 10.05
N ILE A 69 -9.18 4.66 10.13
CA ILE A 69 -10.46 4.07 10.54
C ILE A 69 -11.51 4.44 9.50
N CYS A 70 -12.28 3.47 9.01
CA CYS A 70 -13.40 3.75 8.10
C CYS A 70 -14.62 4.28 8.88
N SER A 71 -15.47 5.03 8.19
CA SER A 71 -16.72 5.59 8.73
C SER A 71 -17.61 4.54 9.41
N LEU A 72 -17.69 3.32 8.87
CA LEU A 72 -18.46 2.21 9.45
C LEU A 72 -17.92 1.79 10.82
N CYS A 73 -16.61 1.54 10.92
CA CYS A 73 -15.98 1.17 12.19
C CYS A 73 -16.03 2.31 13.20
N ARG A 74 -15.88 3.56 12.74
CA ARG A 74 -16.06 4.75 13.59
C ARG A 74 -17.46 4.81 14.19
N SER A 75 -18.50 4.53 13.41
CA SER A 75 -19.89 4.50 13.89
C SER A 75 -20.13 3.37 14.88
N LYS A 76 -19.60 2.16 14.61
CA LYS A 76 -19.68 1.04 15.55
C LYS A 76 -18.98 1.33 16.89
N LEU A 77 -17.82 1.99 16.86
CA LEU A 77 -17.09 2.40 18.08
C LEU A 77 -17.85 3.43 18.92
N LYS A 78 -18.66 4.30 18.30
CA LYS A 78 -19.50 5.26 19.04
C LYS A 78 -20.69 4.58 19.71
N ASN A 79 -21.28 3.59 19.04
CA ASN A 79 -22.46 2.88 19.49
C ASN A 79 -22.07 1.67 20.35
N ASN A 80 -21.20 1.86 21.34
CA ASN A 80 -20.59 0.79 22.15
C ASN A 80 -21.65 0.01 22.96
N THR A 81 -22.37 -0.88 22.28
CA THR A 81 -23.32 -1.86 22.81
C THR A 81 -23.09 -3.15 22.05
N ASP A 82 -21.95 -3.79 22.34
CA ASP A 82 -21.83 -5.24 22.27
C ASP A 82 -21.55 -5.69 23.72
N LEU A 83 -22.64 -5.86 24.48
CA LEU A 83 -22.74 -6.73 25.66
C LEU A 83 -23.32 -8.05 25.21
#